data_AF-A0A1B6FAP8-F1
#
_entry.id   AF-A0A1B6FAP8-F1
#
_cell.length_a   1.000
_cell.length_b   1.000
_cell.length_c   1.000
_cell.angle_alpha   90.00
_cell.angle_beta   90.00
_cell.angle_gamma   90.00
#
_symmetry.space_group_name_H-M   'P 1'
#
loop_
_entity.id
_entity.type
_entity.pdbx_description
1 polymer ?
#
loop_
_entity_poly.entity_id
_entity_poly.type
_entity_poly.pdbx_seq_one_letter_code
_entity_poly.pdbx_strand_id
1 'polypeptide(L)'
;MVAKRIYLLGHKNSSNLIYYLEYHSSEPRLIHKADGKIWSFSVYESQLYLCYDSANYTYLTTRSVADDTAPEHRLSNLSKKIWHMKVIDPELQTPPEIDQCTSKGCSHHCVVQKSLGLCRCPTNFRLGLDKRTCEVIEHKDDTFLNVLEGIACVVFVLLAAGILMCLCDKVWSNIHPTVVRVTSSSTRYIYKDSDLSENLI
;
A
#
# COMPACT_ATOMS: atom_id res chain seq x y z
N MET A 1 19.11 9.96 18.64
CA MET A 1 18.45 8.68 18.33
C MET A 1 17.21 8.98 17.51
N VAL A 2 17.04 8.38 16.33
CA VAL A 2 15.84 8.58 15.51
C VAL A 2 14.69 7.76 16.10
N ALA A 3 13.57 8.41 16.43
CA ALA A 3 12.42 7.76 17.04
C ALA A 3 11.71 6.84 16.03
N LYS A 4 11.56 5.55 16.36
CA LYS A 4 10.82 4.57 15.54
C LYS A 4 9.34 4.64 15.85
N ARG A 5 8.57 5.22 14.93
CA ARG A 5 7.14 5.51 15.10
C ARG A 5 6.31 4.84 14.00
N ILE A 6 5.11 4.44 14.35
CA ILE A 6 4.05 3.99 13.43
C ILE A 6 2.96 5.04 13.50
N TYR A 7 2.52 5.54 12.35
CA TYR A 7 1.42 6.50 12.30
C TYR A 7 0.13 5.79 11.88
N LEU A 8 -0.99 6.17 12.49
CA LEU A 8 -2.29 5.53 12.33
C LEU A 8 -3.35 6.59 12.08
N LEU A 9 -4.22 6.33 11.09
CA LEU A 9 -5.44 7.09 10.87
C LEU A 9 -6.59 6.34 11.51
N GLY A 10 -7.25 6.98 12.46
CA GLY A 10 -8.48 6.53 13.11
C GLY A 10 -9.65 7.45 12.80
N HIS A 11 -10.86 6.95 13.02
CA HIS A 11 -12.10 7.69 12.84
C HIS A 11 -12.97 7.59 14.09
N LYS A 12 -13.40 8.72 14.65
CA LYS A 12 -14.24 8.77 15.85
C LYS A 12 -15.19 9.96 15.79
N ASN A 13 -16.48 9.73 16.04
CA ASN A 13 -17.52 10.76 16.13
C ASN A 13 -17.49 11.75 14.93
N SER A 14 -17.33 11.22 13.71
CA SER A 14 -17.27 12.00 12.46
C SER A 14 -16.02 12.86 12.26
N SER A 15 -15.05 12.82 13.17
CA SER A 15 -13.72 13.40 12.98
C SER A 15 -12.69 12.31 12.68
N ASN A 16 -11.72 12.63 11.83
CA ASN A 16 -10.52 11.84 11.63
C ASN A 16 -9.45 12.23 12.64
N LEU A 17 -8.77 11.23 13.18
CA LEU A 17 -7.78 11.36 14.24
C LEU A 17 -6.51 10.65 13.77
N ILE A 18 -5.40 11.36 13.76
CA ILE A 18 -4.11 10.79 13.41
C ILE A 18 -3.28 10.66 14.69
N TYR A 19 -2.78 9.45 14.90
CA TYR A 19 -1.96 9.09 16.05
C TYR A 19 -0.58 8.63 15.60
N TYR A 20 0.40 8.71 16.49
CA TYR A 20 1.59 7.87 16.39
C TYR A 20 1.73 6.96 17.61
N LEU A 21 2.35 5.81 17.36
CA LEU A 21 2.75 4.82 18.36
C LEU A 21 4.26 4.60 18.23
N GLU A 22 4.98 4.54 19.33
CA GLU A 22 6.39 4.12 19.31
C GLU A 22 6.50 2.61 19.33
N TYR A 23 7.50 2.02 18.68
CA TYR A 23 7.60 0.56 18.49
C TYR A 23 7.56 -0.25 19.79
N HIS A 24 8.02 0.33 20.90
CA HIS A 24 8.07 -0.31 22.21
C HIS A 24 7.04 0.25 23.20
N SER A 25 6.21 1.21 22.77
CA SER A 25 5.17 1.80 23.60
C SER A 25 3.81 1.24 23.19
N SER A 26 2.91 1.12 24.15
CA SER A 26 1.52 0.70 23.92
C SER A 26 0.53 1.88 23.89
N GLU A 27 0.98 3.10 24.21
CA GLU A 27 0.11 4.26 24.30
C GLU A 27 0.17 5.12 23.02
N PRO A 28 -0.94 5.23 22.25
CA PRO A 28 -1.00 6.07 21.07
C PRO A 28 -1.09 7.55 21.47
N ARG A 29 -0.33 8.41 20.78
CA ARG A 29 -0.35 9.86 20.98
C ARG A 29 -1.03 10.55 19.81
N LEU A 30 -2.03 11.40 20.11
CA LEU A 30 -2.75 12.18 19.10
C LEU A 30 -1.85 13.28 18.56
N ILE A 31 -1.82 13.44 17.23
CA ILE A 31 -1.07 14.52 16.56
C ILE A 31 -1.93 15.41 15.69
N HIS A 32 -3.06 14.91 15.21
CA HIS A 32 -3.96 15.71 14.39
C HIS A 32 -5.39 15.27 14.57
N LYS A 33 -6.29 16.24 14.66
CA LYS A 33 -7.71 16.04 14.54
C LYS A 33 -8.19 16.88 13.37
N ALA A 34 -8.79 16.23 12.39
CA ALA A 34 -9.36 16.92 11.25
C ALA A 34 -10.83 16.53 11.08
N ASP A 35 -11.62 17.51 10.66
CA ASP A 35 -12.96 17.27 10.19
C ASP A 35 -12.94 17.03 8.67
N GLY A 36 -13.97 16.33 8.17
CA GLY A 36 -14.00 15.89 6.76
C GLY A 36 -13.26 14.59 6.53
N LYS A 37 -13.29 14.08 5.28
CA LYS A 37 -12.81 12.73 4.94
C LYS A 37 -11.35 12.74 4.52
N ILE A 38 -10.48 12.10 5.31
CA ILE A 38 -9.08 11.86 4.95
C ILE A 38 -8.98 10.51 4.24
N TRP A 39 -8.43 10.49 3.02
CA TRP A 39 -8.17 9.24 2.29
C TRP A 39 -6.79 8.67 2.58
N SER A 40 -5.81 9.54 2.73
CA SER A 40 -4.43 9.15 2.91
C SER A 40 -3.62 10.27 3.54
N PHE A 41 -2.57 9.90 4.26
CA PHE A 41 -1.64 10.83 4.84
C PHE A 41 -0.21 10.27 4.75
N SER A 42 0.78 11.14 4.92
CA SER A 42 2.18 10.76 5.01
C SER A 42 2.91 11.73 5.93
N VAL A 43 3.96 11.28 6.60
CA VAL A 43 4.77 12.11 7.49
C VAL A 43 6.22 12.10 6.99
N TYR A 44 6.80 13.28 6.81
CA TYR A 44 8.18 13.45 6.38
C TYR A 44 8.73 14.77 6.94
N GLU A 45 9.98 14.79 7.41
CA GLU A 45 10.65 15.99 8.00
C GLU A 45 9.80 16.79 9.01
N SER A 46 9.10 16.10 9.93
CA SER A 46 8.19 16.74 10.90
C SER A 46 7.00 17.50 10.29
N GLN A 47 6.70 17.25 9.02
CA GLN A 47 5.51 17.72 8.32
C GLN A 47 4.54 16.55 8.12
N LEU A 48 3.25 16.85 8.27
CA LEU A 48 2.15 15.95 8.02
C LEU A 48 1.46 16.37 6.72
N TYR A 49 1.55 15.52 5.71
CA TYR A 49 0.90 15.69 4.42
C TYR A 49 -0.45 14.98 4.44
N LEU A 50 -1.51 15.69 4.08
CA LEU A 50 -2.89 15.22 4.19
C LEU A 50 -3.60 15.32 2.84
N CYS A 51 -4.29 14.24 2.48
CA CYS A 51 -5.14 14.18 1.31
C CYS A 51 -6.61 14.17 1.75
N TYR A 52 -7.26 15.33 1.59
CA TYR A 52 -8.64 15.56 1.98
C TYR A 52 -9.58 15.45 0.79
N ASP A 53 -10.71 14.79 0.99
CA ASP A 53 -11.82 14.80 0.04
C ASP A 53 -12.86 15.85 0.44
N SER A 54 -13.26 16.65 -0.53
CA SER A 54 -14.43 17.53 -0.44
C SER A 54 -15.43 17.15 -1.54
N ALA A 55 -16.58 17.82 -1.58
CA ALA A 55 -17.66 17.49 -2.50
C ALA A 55 -17.22 17.47 -3.99
N ASN A 56 -16.35 18.40 -4.39
CA ASN A 56 -15.99 18.60 -5.81
C ASN A 56 -14.48 18.47 -6.10
N TYR A 57 -13.63 18.47 -5.06
CA TYR A 57 -12.18 18.50 -5.23
C TYR A 57 -11.51 17.68 -4.12
N THR A 58 -10.34 17.16 -4.44
CA THR A 58 -9.42 16.64 -3.42
C THR A 58 -8.35 17.69 -3.16
N TYR A 59 -8.04 17.96 -1.89
CA TYR A 59 -7.01 18.92 -1.49
C TYR A 59 -5.80 18.19 -0.92
N LEU A 60 -4.61 18.60 -1.36
CA LEU A 60 -3.37 18.25 -0.71
C LEU A 60 -2.96 19.40 0.20
N THR A 61 -2.76 19.11 1.48
CA THR A 61 -2.31 20.10 2.45
C THR A 61 -1.15 19.57 3.28
N THR A 62 -0.45 20.48 3.93
CA THR A 62 0.67 20.16 4.82
C THR A 62 0.58 20.99 6.10
N ARG A 63 1.03 20.42 7.21
CA ARG A 63 1.12 21.11 8.49
C ARG A 63 2.28 20.57 9.34
N SER A 64 2.78 21.40 10.25
CA SER A 64 3.80 20.95 11.21
C SER A 64 3.21 19.93 12.18
N VAL A 65 3.96 18.86 12.45
CA VAL A 65 3.68 17.89 13.53
C VAL A 65 4.25 18.37 14.86
N ALA A 66 5.31 19.17 14.82
CA ALA A 66 5.97 19.67 16.02
C ALA A 66 5.22 20.83 16.68
N ASP A 67 4.44 21.57 15.89
CA ASP A 67 3.69 22.75 16.33
C ASP A 67 2.24 22.64 15.87
N ASP A 68 1.35 22.28 16.80
CA ASP A 68 -0.08 22.16 16.51
C ASP A 68 -0.75 23.53 16.28
N THR A 69 -0.08 24.63 16.64
CA THR A 69 -0.59 25.99 16.39
C THR A 69 -0.24 26.51 15.01
N ALA A 70 0.72 25.87 14.33
CA ALA A 70 1.09 26.24 12.96
C ALA A 70 -0.09 26.01 11.99
N PRO A 71 -0.35 26.98 11.09
CA PRO A 71 -1.46 26.88 10.16
C PRO A 71 -1.26 25.74 9.16
N GLU A 72 -2.38 25.14 8.75
CA GLU A 72 -2.39 24.18 7.64
C GLU A 72 -2.25 24.91 6.30
N HIS A 73 -1.27 24.50 5.49
CA HIS A 73 -0.99 25.08 4.19
C HIS A 73 -1.52 24.20 3.06
N ARG A 74 -2.31 24.76 2.15
CA ARG A 74 -2.79 24.04 0.98
C ARG A 74 -1.72 24.03 -0.12
N LEU A 75 -1.26 22.84 -0.49
CA LEU A 75 -0.26 22.65 -1.54
C LEU A 75 -0.90 22.60 -2.92
N SER A 76 -2.02 21.88 -3.09
CA SER A 76 -2.67 21.72 -4.39
C SER A 76 -4.16 21.40 -4.29
N ASN A 77 -4.90 21.80 -5.32
CA ASN A 77 -6.27 21.37 -5.59
C ASN A 77 -6.24 20.35 -6.72
N LEU A 78 -6.65 19.13 -6.45
CA LEU A 78 -6.72 18.04 -7.42
C LEU A 78 -8.16 17.91 -7.92
N SER A 79 -8.32 17.96 -9.23
CA SER A 79 -9.62 17.86 -9.92
C SER A 79 -10.19 16.44 -9.95
N LYS A 80 -9.38 15.43 -9.61
CA LYS A 80 -9.77 14.02 -9.55
C LYS A 80 -9.73 13.54 -8.10
N LYS A 81 -10.60 12.58 -7.80
CA LYS A 81 -10.63 11.89 -6.51
C LYS A 81 -9.37 11.04 -6.33
N ILE A 82 -8.66 11.24 -5.24
CA ILE A 82 -7.46 10.48 -4.90
C ILE A 82 -7.77 9.40 -3.87
N TRP A 83 -7.34 8.18 -4.15
CA TRP A 83 -7.53 7.04 -3.25
C TRP A 83 -6.38 6.87 -2.26
N HIS A 84 -5.16 7.20 -2.68
CA HIS A 84 -3.95 6.99 -1.89
C HIS A 84 -2.86 7.97 -2.27
N MET A 85 -2.07 8.38 -1.29
CA MET A 85 -0.91 9.24 -1.43
C MET A 85 0.25 8.64 -0.64
N LYS A 86 1.47 8.77 -1.19
CA LYS A 86 2.70 8.41 -0.49
C LYS A 86 3.77 9.43 -0.83
N VAL A 87 4.46 9.95 0.19
CA VAL A 87 5.67 10.74 -0.01
C VAL A 87 6.80 9.80 -0.43
N ILE A 88 7.47 10.14 -1.52
CA ILE A 88 8.60 9.41 -2.09
C ILE A 88 9.82 10.32 -1.94
N ASP A 89 10.73 9.92 -1.07
CA ASP A 89 12.02 10.59 -0.88
C ASP A 89 13.11 9.50 -0.78
N PRO A 90 14.30 9.68 -1.39
CA PRO A 90 15.42 8.74 -1.24
C PRO A 90 15.77 8.42 0.20
N GLU A 91 15.66 9.38 1.13
CA GLU A 91 15.94 9.19 2.55
C GLU A 91 14.93 8.24 3.22
N LEU A 92 13.67 8.29 2.78
CA LEU A 92 12.61 7.39 3.23
C LEU A 92 12.72 5.98 2.67
N GLN A 93 13.54 5.78 1.64
CA GLN A 93 13.73 4.51 0.93
C GLN A 93 15.16 4.01 1.05
N THR A 94 15.85 4.43 2.11
CA THR A 94 17.21 3.99 2.39
C THR A 94 17.22 2.48 2.63
N PRO A 95 17.94 1.69 1.81
CA PRO A 95 18.13 0.28 2.09
C PRO A 95 18.92 0.14 3.40
N PRO A 96 18.75 -0.97 4.14
CA PRO A 96 19.62 -1.25 5.26
C PRO A 96 21.08 -1.29 4.78
N GLU A 97 22.00 -0.77 5.58
CA GLU A 97 23.45 -0.79 5.29
C GLU A 97 23.95 -2.21 4.98
N ILE A 98 23.34 -3.21 5.62
CA ILE A 98 23.55 -4.63 5.33
C ILE A 98 22.19 -5.28 5.10
N ASP A 99 21.94 -5.70 3.86
CA ASP A 99 20.82 -6.59 3.55
C ASP A 99 21.22 -8.06 3.75
N GLN A 100 20.67 -8.68 4.80
CA GLN A 100 20.95 -10.08 5.10
C GLN A 100 20.32 -11.05 4.09
N CYS A 101 19.45 -10.59 3.21
CA CYS A 101 18.84 -11.40 2.17
C CYS A 101 19.68 -11.51 0.90
N THR A 102 20.52 -10.52 0.60
CA THR A 102 21.37 -10.49 -0.60
C THR A 102 22.21 -11.76 -0.78
N SER A 103 22.72 -12.36 0.31
CA SER A 103 23.58 -13.56 0.26
C SER A 103 22.89 -14.87 0.67
N LYS A 104 21.59 -14.86 0.96
CA LYS A 104 20.91 -16.05 1.52
C LYS A 104 20.62 -17.14 0.51
N GLY A 105 20.38 -16.79 -0.75
CA GLY A 105 20.08 -17.76 -1.81
C GLY A 105 18.79 -18.56 -1.56
N CYS A 106 17.73 -17.88 -1.12
CA CYS A 106 16.42 -18.51 -0.95
C CYS A 106 15.80 -18.86 -2.31
N SER A 107 15.12 -20.00 -2.39
CA SER A 107 14.39 -20.40 -3.61
C SER A 107 13.18 -19.52 -3.93
N HIS A 108 12.55 -18.92 -2.91
CA HIS A 108 11.33 -18.11 -3.06
C HIS A 108 11.47 -16.76 -2.37
N HIS A 109 11.07 -16.65 -1.10
CA HIS A 109 11.09 -15.38 -0.37
C HIS A 109 12.20 -15.37 0.67
N CYS A 110 12.91 -14.24 0.78
CA CYS A 110 13.75 -13.96 1.93
C CYS A 110 13.12 -12.87 2.78
N VAL A 111 13.10 -13.08 4.10
CA VAL A 111 12.60 -12.11 5.08
C VAL A 111 13.67 -11.85 6.13
N VAL A 112 13.87 -10.58 6.47
CA VAL A 112 14.77 -10.21 7.57
C VAL A 112 13.98 -10.23 8.88
N GLN A 113 14.41 -11.07 9.82
CA GLN A 113 13.84 -11.13 11.16
C GLN A 113 14.96 -10.99 12.20
N LYS A 114 14.86 -10.00 13.10
CA LYS A 114 15.88 -9.73 14.13
C LYS A 114 17.31 -9.67 13.56
N SER A 115 17.49 -9.01 12.42
CA SER A 115 18.78 -8.89 11.71
C SER A 115 19.32 -10.20 11.12
N LEU A 116 18.48 -11.21 10.91
CA LEU A 116 18.81 -12.45 10.21
C LEU A 116 17.95 -12.61 8.97
N GLY A 117 18.58 -12.88 7.81
CA GLY A 117 17.86 -13.28 6.60
C GLY A 117 17.40 -14.74 6.70
N LEU A 118 16.10 -14.97 6.58
CA LEU A 118 15.45 -16.27 6.66
C LEU A 118 14.64 -16.53 5.40
N CYS A 119 14.69 -17.77 4.89
CA CYS A 119 13.87 -18.15 3.75
C CYS A 119 12.45 -18.52 4.18
N ARG A 120 11.47 -18.06 3.40
CA ARG A 120 10.04 -18.33 3.59
C ARG A 120 9.44 -18.90 2.32
N CYS A 121 8.58 -19.89 2.49
CA CYS A 121 7.91 -20.57 1.40
C CYS A 121 6.48 -20.06 1.22
N PRO A 122 5.97 -20.05 -0.02
CA PRO A 122 4.57 -19.76 -0.28
C PRO A 122 3.67 -20.88 0.26
N THR A 123 2.36 -20.63 0.25
CA THR A 123 1.35 -21.63 0.63
C THR A 123 1.52 -22.92 -0.18
N ASN A 124 1.29 -24.08 0.44
CA ASN A 124 1.48 -25.44 -0.11
C ASN A 124 2.94 -25.87 -0.33
N PHE A 125 3.91 -25.11 0.17
CA PHE A 125 5.31 -25.49 0.21
C PHE A 125 5.83 -25.46 1.65
N ARG A 126 6.74 -26.37 1.97
CA ARG A 126 7.48 -26.39 3.23
C ARG A 126 8.95 -26.07 2.98
N LEU A 127 9.59 -25.44 3.95
CA LEU A 127 11.02 -25.18 3.87
C LEU A 127 11.77 -26.51 3.99
N GLY A 128 12.62 -26.79 3.01
CA GLY A 128 13.48 -27.97 2.96
C GLY A 128 14.53 -27.96 4.07
N LEU A 129 15.21 -29.10 4.23
CA LEU A 129 16.22 -29.29 5.29
C LEU A 129 17.42 -28.34 5.16
N ASP A 130 17.72 -27.89 3.93
CA ASP A 130 18.77 -26.92 3.63
C ASP A 130 18.42 -25.49 4.10
N LYS A 131 17.20 -25.26 4.59
CA LYS A 131 16.64 -23.97 5.01
C LYS A 131 16.62 -22.91 3.90
N ARG A 132 16.63 -23.32 2.63
CA ARG A 132 16.69 -22.43 1.46
C ARG A 132 15.70 -22.83 0.37
N THR A 133 15.56 -24.12 0.10
CA THR A 133 14.65 -24.64 -0.92
C THR A 133 13.26 -24.86 -0.34
N CYS A 134 12.25 -24.65 -1.16
CA CYS A 134 10.86 -24.91 -0.79
C CYS A 134 10.41 -26.18 -1.51
N GLU A 135 10.03 -27.17 -0.72
CA GLU A 135 9.57 -28.48 -1.18
C GLU A 135 8.03 -28.48 -1.19
N VAL A 136 7.43 -29.07 -2.23
CA VAL A 136 5.98 -29.22 -2.31
C VAL A 136 5.49 -30.04 -1.14
N ILE A 137 4.41 -29.61 -0.50
CA ILE A 137 3.70 -30.43 0.47
C ILE A 137 2.88 -31.43 -0.34
N GLU A 138 3.30 -32.70 -0.36
CA GLU A 138 2.52 -33.75 -0.99
C GLU A 138 1.21 -33.92 -0.24
N HIS A 139 0.12 -33.42 -0.83
CA HIS A 139 -1.22 -33.73 -0.39
C HIS A 139 -1.58 -35.11 -0.95
N LYS A 140 -1.78 -36.08 -0.05
CA LYS A 140 -2.29 -37.40 -0.41
C LYS A 140 -3.79 -37.26 -0.66
N ASP A 141 -4.14 -36.77 -1.84
CA ASP A 141 -5.52 -36.59 -2.25
C ASP A 141 -6.08 -37.95 -2.70
N ASP A 142 -6.64 -38.71 -1.74
CA ASP A 142 -7.49 -39.87 -2.00
C ASP A 142 -8.86 -39.40 -2.55
N THR A 143 -8.87 -38.82 -3.76
CA THR A 143 -10.10 -38.38 -4.43
C THR A 143 -10.13 -38.86 -5.88
N PHE A 144 -10.15 -40.17 -6.08
CA PHE A 144 -10.37 -40.77 -7.40
C PHE A 144 -11.82 -41.20 -7.64
N LEU A 145 -12.71 -41.14 -6.63
CA LEU A 145 -14.08 -41.70 -6.74
C LEU A 145 -15.21 -40.66 -6.87
N ASN A 146 -14.95 -39.41 -7.30
CA ASN A 146 -16.00 -38.41 -7.60
C ASN A 146 -15.78 -37.69 -8.96
N VAL A 147 -14.91 -38.21 -9.82
CA VAL A 147 -14.43 -37.49 -11.02
C VAL A 147 -15.56 -37.17 -12.01
N LEU A 148 -16.55 -38.05 -12.18
CA LEU A 148 -17.64 -37.83 -13.15
C LEU A 148 -18.68 -36.80 -12.70
N GLU A 149 -18.99 -36.71 -11.40
CA GLU A 149 -19.88 -35.66 -10.87
C GLU A 149 -19.15 -34.31 -10.72
N GLY A 150 -17.86 -34.35 -10.36
CA GLY A 150 -17.03 -33.16 -10.24
C GLY A 150 -16.80 -32.44 -11.57
N ILE A 151 -16.59 -33.18 -12.67
CA ILE A 151 -16.34 -32.58 -14.00
C ILE A 151 -17.52 -31.71 -14.46
N ALA A 152 -18.76 -32.17 -14.26
CA ALA A 152 -19.95 -31.41 -14.64
C ALA A 152 -20.07 -30.08 -13.86
N CYS A 153 -19.80 -30.11 -12.55
CA CYS A 153 -19.75 -28.90 -11.72
C CYS A 153 -18.63 -27.95 -12.16
N VAL A 154 -17.43 -28.46 -12.46
CA VAL A 154 -16.30 -27.64 -12.89
C VAL A 154 -16.60 -26.94 -14.22
N VAL A 155 -17.19 -27.64 -15.19
CA VAL A 155 -17.58 -27.03 -16.48
C VAL A 155 -18.61 -25.92 -16.27
N PHE A 156 -19.63 -26.15 -15.43
CA PHE A 156 -20.65 -25.14 -15.15
C PHE A 156 -20.08 -23.91 -14.43
N VAL A 157 -19.20 -24.11 -13.45
CA VAL A 157 -18.54 -23.03 -12.73
C VAL A 157 -17.61 -22.23 -13.64
N LEU A 158 -16.86 -22.88 -14.54
CA LEU A 158 -16.01 -22.19 -15.51
C LEU A 158 -16.81 -21.37 -16.52
N LEU A 159 -17.95 -21.88 -16.99
CA LEU A 159 -18.85 -21.12 -17.86
C LEU A 159 -19.44 -19.90 -17.12
N ALA A 160 -19.93 -20.09 -15.90
CA ALA A 160 -20.48 -19.01 -15.09
C ALA A 160 -19.41 -17.95 -14.72
N ALA A 161 -18.20 -18.39 -14.34
CA ALA A 161 -17.08 -17.50 -14.03
C ALA A 161 -16.58 -16.78 -15.27
N GLY A 162 -16.53 -17.43 -16.43
CA GLY A 162 -16.19 -16.79 -17.71
C GLY A 162 -17.21 -15.71 -18.10
N ILE A 163 -18.50 -15.97 -17.90
CA ILE A 163 -19.57 -14.97 -18.09
C ILE A 163 -19.40 -13.81 -17.10
N LEU A 164 -19.13 -14.09 -15.81
CA LEU A 164 -18.94 -13.06 -14.80
C LEU A 164 -17.67 -12.22 -15.04
N MET A 165 -16.56 -12.84 -15.45
CA MET A 165 -15.34 -12.12 -15.82
C MET A 165 -15.55 -11.27 -17.07
N CYS A 166 -16.25 -11.76 -18.10
CA CYS A 166 -16.62 -10.94 -19.27
C CYS A 166 -17.51 -9.75 -18.89
N LEU A 167 -18.41 -9.90 -17.93
CA LEU A 167 -19.25 -8.80 -17.43
C LEU A 167 -18.43 -7.84 -16.56
N CYS A 168 -17.51 -8.32 -15.74
CA CYS A 168 -16.62 -7.51 -14.92
C CYS A 168 -15.55 -6.77 -15.73
N ASP A 169 -14.98 -7.37 -16.78
CA ASP A 169 -14.05 -6.71 -17.71
C ASP A 169 -14.72 -5.55 -18.44
N LYS A 170 -15.99 -5.68 -18.83
CA LYS A 170 -16.75 -4.54 -19.38
C LYS A 170 -16.97 -3.41 -18.36
N VAL A 171 -16.98 -3.72 -17.06
CA VAL A 171 -17.15 -2.73 -15.98
C VAL A 171 -15.81 -2.09 -15.59
N TRP A 172 -14.72 -2.87 -15.58
CA TRP A 172 -13.40 -2.44 -15.11
C TRP A 172 -12.46 -1.90 -16.20
N SER A 173 -12.66 -2.26 -17.48
CA SER A 173 -11.88 -1.73 -18.62
C SER A 173 -12.02 -0.22 -18.81
N ASN A 174 -13.00 0.42 -18.16
CA ASN A 174 -13.17 1.87 -18.16
C ASN A 174 -12.45 2.60 -17.01
N ILE A 175 -11.72 1.87 -16.15
CA ILE A 175 -11.00 2.47 -15.01
C ILE A 175 -9.50 2.51 -15.34
N HIS A 176 -9.01 3.66 -15.81
CA HIS A 176 -7.59 3.91 -15.99
C HIS A 176 -7.04 4.76 -14.81
N PRO A 177 -6.34 4.16 -13.83
CA PRO A 177 -5.73 4.93 -12.74
C PRO A 177 -4.59 5.79 -13.30
N THR A 178 -4.78 7.11 -13.32
CA THR A 178 -3.73 8.06 -13.70
C THR A 178 -2.83 8.35 -12.49
N VAL A 179 -1.54 8.02 -12.60
CA VAL A 179 -0.54 8.39 -11.58
C VAL A 179 -0.17 9.86 -11.78
N VAL A 180 -0.55 10.72 -10.82
CA VAL A 180 -0.18 12.14 -10.84
C VAL A 180 1.04 12.33 -9.94
N ARG A 181 2.18 12.73 -10.50
CA ARG A 181 3.34 13.17 -9.73
C ARG A 181 3.14 14.62 -9.31
N VAL A 182 3.16 14.86 -8.00
CA VAL A 182 3.18 16.22 -7.44
C VAL A 182 4.59 16.49 -6.95
N THR A 183 5.33 17.35 -7.65
CA THR A 183 6.62 17.86 -7.18
C THR A 183 6.37 19.10 -6.34
N SER A 184 6.78 19.07 -5.06
CA SER A 184 6.81 20.27 -4.25
C SER A 184 8.10 21.03 -4.57
N SER A 185 8.03 21.99 -5.49
CA SER A 185 9.03 23.04 -5.59
C SER A 185 8.47 24.28 -4.92
N SER A 186 9.21 24.83 -3.93
CA SER A 186 9.17 26.27 -3.78
C SER A 186 9.52 26.83 -5.17
N THR A 187 8.57 27.51 -5.82
CA THR A 187 8.55 27.93 -7.25
C THR A 187 7.84 26.98 -8.23
N ARG A 188 6.50 27.08 -8.22
CA ARG A 188 5.63 27.33 -9.40
C ARG A 188 5.94 26.56 -10.70
N TYR A 189 5.42 25.32 -10.85
CA TYR A 189 4.94 24.82 -12.15
C TYR A 189 3.71 23.91 -11.99
N ILE A 190 2.62 24.30 -12.63
CA ILE A 190 1.38 23.54 -12.80
C ILE A 190 1.52 22.81 -14.13
N TYR A 191 1.48 21.47 -14.14
CA TYR A 191 1.36 20.72 -15.40
C TYR A 191 -0.12 20.52 -15.74
N LYS A 192 -0.49 20.94 -16.96
CA LYS A 192 -1.78 20.69 -17.59
C LYS A 192 -1.82 19.24 -18.10
N ASP A 193 -3.01 18.67 -18.03
CA ASP A 193 -3.41 17.34 -18.52
C ASP A 193 -3.37 17.34 -20.06
N SER A 194 -2.19 17.14 -20.65
CA SER A 194 -1.94 16.78 -22.05
C SER A 194 -0.49 16.29 -22.15
N ASP A 195 -0.28 15.09 -22.71
CA ASP A 195 1.02 14.41 -22.91
C ASP A 195 1.42 13.35 -21.87
N LEU A 196 0.47 12.55 -21.38
CA LEU A 196 0.75 11.25 -20.75
C LEU A 196 0.18 10.07 -21.56
N SER A 197 0.28 10.18 -22.88
CA SER A 197 0.23 9.04 -23.80
C SER A 197 1.53 9.00 -24.58
N GLU A 198 2.57 8.39 -24.00
CA GLU A 198 3.57 7.64 -24.75
C GLU A 198 4.55 6.97 -23.78
N ASN A 199 4.65 5.65 -23.91
CA ASN A 199 5.75 4.79 -23.46
C ASN A 199 5.83 4.43 -21.98
N LEU A 200 5.07 3.39 -21.62
CA LEU A 200 5.45 2.40 -20.61
C LEU A 200 5.47 1.02 -21.29
N ILE A 201 6.65 0.63 -21.77
CA ILE A 201 7.09 -0.77 -21.86
C ILE A 201 8.09 -0.96 -20.71
#